data_AF-A0A8S1KZ21-F1
#
_entry.id   AF-A0A8S1KZ21-F1
#
_cell.length_a   1.000
_cell.length_b   1.000
_cell.length_c   1.000
_cell.angle_alpha   90.00
_cell.angle_beta   90.00
_cell.angle_gamma   90.00
#
_symmetry.space_group_name_H-M   'P 1'
#
loop_
_entity.id
_entity.type
_entity.pdbx_description
1 polymer ?
#
loop_
_entity_poly.entity_id
_entity_poly.type
_entity_poly.pdbx_seq_one_letter_code
_entity_poly.pdbx_strand_id
1 'polypeptide(L)'
;MNNNEEETNKLLQEIRNEVIDFTATNFLGQVVEKYQNYEKICFQENKGNSIEFVKCMMNFQKRQIKEEKKMEFKIDYLKNEIAECLNINERNECQQLAINNIMQIQQDFLKNIELSLKK
;
A
#
# COMPACT_ATOMS: atom_id res chain seq x y z
N MET A 1 30.73 -3.36 -13.03
CA MET A 1 29.40 -3.08 -12.47
C MET A 1 28.40 -3.18 -13.60
N ASN A 2 27.28 -3.86 -13.36
CA ASN A 2 26.28 -4.19 -14.38
C ASN A 2 25.49 -2.92 -14.72
N ASN A 3 25.65 -2.33 -15.91
CA ASN A 3 24.99 -1.06 -16.28
C ASN A 3 23.47 -1.09 -16.06
N ASN A 4 22.83 -2.26 -16.16
CA ASN A 4 21.41 -2.44 -15.88
C ASN A 4 21.02 -2.25 -14.41
N GLU A 5 21.89 -2.62 -13.46
CA GLU A 5 21.61 -2.48 -12.03
C GLU A 5 21.64 -1.00 -11.61
N GLU A 6 22.59 -0.24 -12.15
CA GLU A 6 22.68 1.21 -11.89
C GLU A 6 21.49 1.97 -12.47
N GLU A 7 21.09 1.66 -13.72
CA GLU A 7 19.91 2.27 -14.35
C GLU A 7 18.60 1.88 -13.65
N THR A 8 18.47 0.63 -13.22
CA THR A 8 17.31 0.18 -12.42
C THR A 8 17.22 0.97 -11.10
N ASN A 9 18.35 1.14 -10.40
CA ASN A 9 18.39 1.89 -9.14
C ASN A 9 18.05 3.38 -9.33
N LYS A 10 18.54 4.01 -10.41
CA LYS A 10 18.16 5.40 -10.74
C LYS A 10 16.67 5.52 -11.01
N LEU A 11 16.12 4.63 -11.83
CA LEU A 11 14.69 4.63 -12.14
C LEU A 11 13.83 4.41 -10.89
N LEU A 12 14.24 3.52 -9.98
CA LEU A 12 13.54 3.32 -8.70
C LEU A 12 13.53 4.58 -7.83
N GLN A 13 14.60 5.38 -7.83
CA GLN A 13 14.64 6.66 -7.10
C GLN A 13 13.69 7.69 -7.72
N GLU A 14 13.63 7.77 -9.04
CA GLU A 14 12.71 8.67 -9.74
C GLU A 14 11.26 8.30 -9.49
N ILE A 15 10.92 7.02 -9.63
CA ILE A 15 9.59 6.48 -9.29
C ILE A 15 9.22 6.86 -7.85
N ARG A 16 10.16 6.67 -6.90
CA ARG A 16 9.93 7.02 -5.49
C ARG A 16 9.58 8.49 -5.33
N ASN A 17 10.27 9.39 -6.01
CA ASN A 17 10.01 10.83 -5.93
C ASN A 17 8.66 11.21 -6.53
N GLU A 18 8.21 10.53 -7.59
CA GLU A 18 6.91 10.80 -8.19
C GLU A 18 5.74 10.28 -7.36
N VAL A 19 5.91 9.14 -6.69
CA VAL A 19 4.85 8.56 -5.85
C VAL A 19 4.84 9.10 -4.42
N ILE A 20 5.83 9.89 -4.00
CA ILE A 20 5.98 10.31 -2.60
C ILE A 20 4.81 11.15 -2.12
N ASP A 21 4.35 12.11 -2.92
CA ASP A 21 3.27 13.01 -2.56
C ASP A 21 1.94 12.25 -2.45
N PHE A 22 1.68 11.36 -3.41
CA PHE A 22 0.51 10.47 -3.37
C PHE A 22 0.58 9.54 -2.14
N THR A 23 1.75 8.95 -1.87
CA THR A 23 1.93 8.04 -0.73
C THR A 23 1.73 8.78 0.60
N ALA A 24 2.41 9.91 0.80
CA ALA A 24 2.40 10.64 2.05
C ALA A 24 1.06 11.34 2.32
N THR A 25 0.49 11.98 1.31
CA THR A 25 -0.68 12.85 1.49
C THR A 25 -1.98 12.08 1.30
N ASN A 26 -2.05 11.22 0.28
CA ASN A 26 -3.30 10.54 -0.06
C ASN A 26 -3.40 9.17 0.61
N PHE A 27 -2.42 8.29 0.38
CA PHE A 27 -2.48 6.93 0.90
C PHE A 27 -2.44 6.90 2.43
N LEU A 28 -1.41 7.47 3.06
CA LEU A 28 -1.31 7.48 4.53
C LEU A 28 -2.47 8.21 5.21
N GLY A 29 -2.91 9.34 4.63
CA GLY A 29 -4.09 10.07 5.11
C GLY A 29 -5.34 9.18 5.17
N GLN A 30 -5.63 8.44 4.08
CA GLN A 30 -6.75 7.52 4.04
C GLN A 30 -6.60 6.30 4.96
N VAL A 31 -5.37 5.80 5.18
CA VAL A 31 -5.13 4.73 6.15
C VAL A 31 -5.50 5.19 7.56
N VAL A 32 -5.08 6.39 7.95
CA VAL A 32 -5.40 6.98 9.26
C VAL A 32 -6.91 7.22 9.39
N GLU A 33 -7.55 7.79 8.37
CA GLU A 33 -8.99 8.02 8.37
C GLU A 33 -9.79 6.71 8.54
N LYS A 34 -9.41 5.67 7.80
CA LYS A 34 -10.05 4.34 7.92
C LYS A 34 -9.84 3.72 9.29
N TYR A 35 -8.66 3.88 9.90
CA TYR A 35 -8.41 3.43 11.27
C TYR A 35 -9.31 4.14 12.28
N GLN A 36 -9.37 5.48 12.23
CA GLN A 36 -10.19 6.28 13.13
C GLN A 36 -11.68 5.99 12.96
N ASN A 37 -12.14 5.75 11.74
CA ASN A 37 -13.52 5.35 11.49
C ASN A 37 -13.83 3.98 12.10
N TYR A 38 -12.94 3.00 11.92
CA TYR A 38 -13.12 1.67 12.50
C TYR A 38 -13.10 1.69 14.03
N GLU A 39 -12.23 2.51 14.63
CA GLU A 39 -12.19 2.75 16.08
C GLU A 39 -13.53 3.26 16.62
N LYS A 40 -14.11 4.29 15.97
CA LYS A 40 -15.42 4.84 16.35
C LYS A 40 -16.51 3.77 16.27
N ILE A 41 -16.50 2.95 15.24
CA ILE A 41 -17.48 1.86 15.07
C ILE A 41 -17.32 0.82 16.18
N CYS A 42 -16.09 0.33 16.44
CA CYS A 42 -15.83 -0.59 17.53
C CYS A 42 -16.28 -0.02 18.88
N PHE A 43 -16.07 1.27 19.12
CA PHE A 43 -16.50 1.92 20.36
C PHE A 43 -18.04 1.96 20.48
N GLN A 44 -18.73 2.35 19.40
CA GLN A 44 -20.20 2.43 19.36
C GLN A 44 -20.88 1.07 19.50
N GLU A 45 -20.39 0.04 18.81
CA GLU A 45 -20.98 -1.30 18.84
C GLU A 45 -20.80 -1.98 20.20
N ASN A 46 -19.68 -1.72 20.87
CA ASN A 46 -19.34 -2.37 22.14
C ASN A 46 -19.74 -1.55 23.38
N LYS A 47 -20.33 -0.36 23.22
CA LYS A 47 -20.95 0.48 24.29
C LYS A 47 -20.12 0.57 25.59
N GLY A 48 -18.80 0.68 25.47
CA GLY A 48 -17.89 0.79 26.62
C GLY A 48 -17.43 -0.54 27.25
N ASN A 49 -17.79 -1.70 26.67
CA ASN A 49 -17.13 -2.97 26.99
C ASN A 49 -15.71 -2.95 26.42
N SER A 50 -14.73 -2.65 27.28
CA SER A 50 -13.32 -2.52 26.91
C SER A 50 -12.75 -3.79 26.30
N ILE A 51 -13.16 -4.98 26.76
CA ILE A 51 -12.65 -6.26 26.25
C ILE A 51 -13.12 -6.48 24.81
N GLU A 52 -14.40 -6.25 24.54
CA GLU A 52 -14.95 -6.44 23.18
C GLU A 52 -14.47 -5.35 22.22
N PHE A 53 -14.29 -4.11 22.70
CA PHE A 53 -13.62 -3.06 21.94
C PHE A 53 -12.20 -3.46 21.52
N VAL A 54 -11.38 -3.95 22.45
CA VAL A 54 -10.01 -4.40 22.17
C VAL A 54 -10.02 -5.56 21.16
N LYS A 55 -10.90 -6.55 21.32
CA LYS A 55 -11.03 -7.65 20.33
C LYS A 55 -11.39 -7.13 18.94
N CYS A 56 -12.31 -6.17 18.86
CA CYS A 56 -12.71 -5.54 17.60
C CYS A 56 -11.51 -4.84 16.92
N MET A 57 -10.77 -4.02 17.67
CA MET A 57 -9.58 -3.33 17.15
C MET A 57 -8.45 -4.29 16.79
N MET A 58 -8.22 -5.36 17.56
CA MET A 58 -7.23 -6.39 17.23
C MET A 58 -7.55 -7.11 15.93
N ASN A 59 -8.83 -7.37 15.64
CA ASN A 59 -9.24 -7.99 14.39
C ASN A 59 -8.95 -7.09 13.19
N PHE A 60 -9.17 -5.78 13.33
CA PHE A 60 -8.80 -4.82 12.31
C PHE A 60 -7.29 -4.74 12.10
N GLN A 61 -6.52 -4.64 13.18
CA GLN A 61 -5.06 -4.60 13.11
C GLN A 61 -4.47 -5.84 12.44
N LYS A 62 -4.97 -7.04 12.77
CA LYS A 62 -4.56 -8.29 12.10
C LYS A 62 -4.79 -8.26 10.59
N ARG A 63 -5.88 -7.63 10.14
CA ARG A 63 -6.16 -7.47 8.70
C ARG A 63 -5.23 -6.46 8.06
N GLN A 64 -4.98 -5.32 8.71
CA GLN A 64 -4.02 -4.33 8.23
C GLN A 64 -2.64 -4.96 8.02
N ILE A 65 -2.13 -5.70 9.01
CA ILE A 65 -0.84 -6.42 8.92
C ILE A 65 -0.83 -7.42 7.76
N LYS A 66 -1.94 -8.12 7.52
CA LYS A 66 -2.04 -9.08 6.41
C LYS A 66 -1.96 -8.40 5.06
N GLU A 67 -2.68 -7.29 4.88
CA GLU A 67 -2.66 -6.54 3.63
C GLU A 67 -1.35 -5.77 3.43
N GLU A 68 -0.70 -5.32 4.50
CA GLU A 68 0.62 -4.69 4.48
C GLU A 68 1.68 -5.65 3.94
N LYS A 69 1.72 -6.88 4.46
CA LYS A 69 2.62 -7.93 3.94
C LYS A 69 2.40 -8.26 2.47
N LYS A 70 1.15 -8.23 2.01
CA LYS A 70 0.85 -8.43 0.58
C LYS A 70 1.36 -7.26 -0.26
N MET A 71 1.16 -6.04 0.23
CA MET A 71 1.65 -4.82 -0.43
C MET A 71 3.18 -4.84 -0.52
N GLU A 72 3.88 -5.14 0.57
CA GLU A 72 5.34 -5.31 0.60
C GLU A 72 5.81 -6.31 -0.45
N PHE A 73 5.21 -7.50 -0.48
CA PHE A 73 5.55 -8.52 -1.46
C PHE A 73 5.35 -8.05 -2.91
N LYS A 74 4.24 -7.36 -3.20
CA LYS A 74 3.97 -6.81 -4.54
C LYS A 74 4.98 -5.73 -4.94
N ILE A 75 5.36 -4.85 -3.99
CA ILE A 75 6.36 -3.80 -4.24
C ILE A 75 7.75 -4.40 -4.47
N ASP A 76 8.13 -5.43 -3.72
CA ASP A 76 9.41 -6.12 -3.94
C ASP A 76 9.42 -6.86 -5.28
N TYR A 77 8.32 -7.47 -5.68
CA TYR A 77 8.19 -8.10 -6.99
C TYR A 77 8.30 -7.09 -8.13
N LEU A 78 7.70 -5.91 -7.99
CA LEU A 78 7.74 -4.83 -8.98
C LEU A 78 9.17 -4.37 -9.29
N LYS A 79 10.11 -4.45 -8.33
CA LYS A 79 11.52 -4.13 -8.58
C LYS A 79 12.13 -5.04 -9.65
N ASN A 80 11.78 -6.33 -9.63
CA ASN A 80 12.24 -7.28 -10.64
C ASN A 80 11.56 -7.01 -11.99
N GLU A 81 10.25 -6.73 -11.99
CA GLU A 81 9.52 -6.38 -13.22
C GLU A 81 10.08 -5.13 -13.90
N ILE A 82 10.53 -4.12 -13.13
CA ILE A 82 11.17 -2.92 -13.68
C ILE A 82 12.50 -3.28 -14.36
N ALA A 83 13.31 -4.11 -13.73
CA ALA A 83 14.58 -4.57 -14.31
C ALA A 83 14.36 -5.36 -15.61
N GLU A 84 13.32 -6.19 -15.67
CA GLU A 84 12.93 -6.91 -16.88
C GLU A 84 12.40 -5.96 -17.96
N CYS A 85 11.56 -4.99 -17.58
CA CYS A 85 10.99 -4.00 -18.49
C CYS A 85 12.08 -3.19 -19.19
N LEU A 86 13.10 -2.75 -18.47
CA LEU A 86 14.23 -1.98 -19.02
C LEU A 86 15.03 -2.73 -20.10
N ASN A 87 14.91 -4.06 -20.18
CA ASN A 87 15.57 -4.85 -21.23
C ASN A 87 14.78 -4.85 -22.55
N ILE A 88 13.50 -4.48 -22.53
CA ILE A 88 12.56 -4.70 -23.64
C ILE A 88 11.93 -3.39 -24.11
N ASN A 89 11.65 -2.46 -23.20
CA ASN A 89 10.87 -1.26 -23.46
C ASN A 89 11.68 0.03 -23.20
N GLU A 90 11.12 1.16 -23.62
CA GLU A 90 11.69 2.46 -23.29
C GLU A 90 11.58 2.76 -21.80
N ARG A 91 12.58 3.47 -21.26
CA ARG A 91 12.66 3.83 -19.84
C ARG A 91 11.39 4.51 -19.31
N ASN A 92 10.83 5.45 -20.08
CA ASN A 92 9.64 6.19 -19.67
C ASN A 92 8.40 5.27 -19.57
N GLU A 93 8.28 4.27 -20.42
CA GLU A 93 7.19 3.30 -20.35
C GLU A 93 7.30 2.45 -19.09
N CYS A 94 8.51 1.98 -18.76
CA CYS A 94 8.77 1.24 -17.53
C CYS A 94 8.49 2.08 -16.27
N GLN A 95 8.84 3.36 -16.31
CA GLN A 95 8.55 4.30 -15.23
C GLN A 95 7.05 4.44 -14.98
N GLN A 96 6.28 4.72 -16.04
CA GLN A 96 4.83 4.92 -15.94
C GLN A 96 4.11 3.63 -15.51
N LEU A 97 4.54 2.48 -16.01
CA LEU A 97 4.02 1.18 -15.58
C LEU A 97 4.24 0.96 -14.08
N ALA A 98 5.44 1.26 -13.58
CA ALA A 98 5.76 1.13 -12.16
C ALA A 98 4.94 2.07 -11.28
N ILE A 99 4.80 3.34 -11.67
CA ILE A 99 4.00 4.33 -10.94
C ILE A 99 2.54 3.87 -10.84
N ASN A 100 1.95 3.48 -11.98
CA ASN A 100 0.58 2.98 -12.03
C ASN A 100 0.39 1.75 -11.14
N ASN A 101 1.35 0.82 -11.16
CA ASN A 101 1.31 -0.37 -10.30
C ASN A 101 1.39 0.00 -8.82
N ILE A 102 2.29 0.90 -8.41
CA ILE A 102 2.40 1.35 -7.01
C ILE A 102 1.08 1.98 -6.55
N MET A 103 0.51 2.88 -7.36
CA MET A 103 -0.77 3.52 -7.04
C MET A 103 -1.90 2.50 -6.93
N GLN A 104 -1.98 1.54 -7.85
CA GLN A 104 -2.98 0.48 -7.81
C GLN A 104 -2.81 -0.42 -6.58
N ILE A 105 -1.57 -0.79 -6.22
CA ILE A 105 -1.27 -1.57 -5.02
C ILE A 105 -1.75 -0.85 -3.76
N GLN A 106 -1.50 0.45 -3.66
CA GLN A 106 -1.94 1.28 -2.54
C GLN A 106 -3.48 1.40 -2.49
N GLN A 107 -4.14 1.57 -3.63
CA GLN A 107 -5.61 1.58 -3.71
C GLN A 107 -6.23 0.24 -3.33
N ASP A 108 -5.63 -0.88 -3.77
CA ASP A 108 -6.06 -2.23 -3.39
C ASP A 108 -5.98 -2.43 -1.87
N PHE A 109 -4.90 -1.98 -1.23
CA PHE A 109 -4.76 -2.02 0.23
C PHE A 109 -5.91 -1.26 0.91
N LEU A 110 -6.17 -0.02 0.49
CA LEU A 110 -7.23 0.83 1.04
C LEU A 110 -8.63 0.21 0.89
N LYS A 111 -8.88 -0.45 -0.24
CA LYS A 111 -10.12 -1.19 -0.48
C LYS A 111 -10.24 -2.42 0.42
N ASN A 112 -9.16 -3.20 0.55
CA ASN A 112 -9.21 -4.47 1.28
C ASN A 112 -9.35 -4.29 2.79
N ILE A 113 -8.83 -3.20 3.36
CA ILE A 113 -9.05 -2.89 4.78
C ILE A 113 -10.49 -2.38 5.05
N GLU A 114 -11.26 -2.01 4.03
CA GLU A 114 -12.63 -1.48 4.14
C GLU A 114 -13.73 -2.57 4.09
N LEU A 115 -13.46 -3.73 3.47
CA LEU A 115 -14.45 -4.74 3.06
C LEU A 115 -15.20 -5.51 4.18
N SER A 116 -15.35 -4.96 5.38
CA SER A 116 -15.89 -5.73 6.52
C SER A 116 -16.92 -5.02 7.40
N LEU A 117 -17.50 -3.92 6.95
CA LEU A 117 -18.67 -3.31 7.62
C LEU A 117 -20.03 -3.81 7.10
N LYS A 118 -20.06 -4.74 6.13
CA LYS A 118 -21.30 -5.41 5.77
C LYS A 118 -21.55 -6.54 6.78
N LYS A 119 -22.44 -6.22 7.73
CA LYS A 119 -23.23 -7.18 8.53
C LYS A 119 -23.95 -8.16 7.61
#